data_AF-A0A314YRL4-F1
#
_entry.id   AF-A0A314YRL4-F1
#
_cell.length_a   1.000
_cell.length_b   1.000
_cell.length_c   1.000
_cell.angle_alpha   90.00
_cell.angle_beta   90.00
_cell.angle_gamma   90.00
#
_symmetry.space_group_name_H-M   'P 1'
#
loop_
_entity.id
_entity.type
_entity.pdbx_description
1 polymer ?
#
loop_
_entity_poly.entity_id
_entity_poly.type
_entity_poly.pdbx_seq_one_letter_code
_entity_poly.pdbx_strand_id
1 'polypeptide(L)'
;MYKSKEDRDIVISKGGGDGDGDGDVASSSGKTKILHPPIESHWHLPPQDKHRPSSSMSNLGLKTMIKFRDSFKKLGGSSSSISSNKSLKTVLGGVRDPKDEKVVECFRELLFLEGQLPPQHNDYHTLLRFLRMRDFDFTKAKDAFLSYLQWREDYMVDAIPKEFKFEEYEAVKKCYPHGYHGVDRYGRPVYIERIGMVDLNKLLQVTTLQRFARYHVSEQEKTLNLRYPACSLAAKRHVASTTSILDVNGVGLANFSKPARYLFMEIQKIDSNYYPEVRGLSLFLQGCYVNNKMVGMVDW
;
A
#
# COMPACT_ATOMS: atom_id res chain seq x y z
N MET A 1 2.23 1.47 51.01
CA MET A 1 0.96 0.86 50.52
C MET A 1 0.78 1.25 49.06
N TYR A 2 1.05 0.31 48.16
CA TYR A 2 0.86 0.46 46.71
C TYR A 2 -0.65 0.41 46.40
N LYS A 3 -1.17 1.38 45.64
CA LYS A 3 -2.48 1.29 44.99
C LYS A 3 -2.29 0.74 43.58
N SER A 4 -2.91 -0.41 43.29
CA SER A 4 -2.92 -1.05 41.98
C SER A 4 -3.69 -0.21 40.96
N LYS A 5 -3.15 -0.13 39.75
CA LYS A 5 -3.84 0.32 38.54
C LYS A 5 -4.69 -0.84 38.04
N GLU A 6 -6.00 -0.65 37.95
CA GLU A 6 -6.89 -1.57 37.24
C GLU A 6 -6.60 -1.49 35.74
N ASP A 7 -6.08 -2.59 35.19
CA ASP A 7 -6.10 -2.88 33.75
C ASP A 7 -7.55 -3.03 33.32
N ARG A 8 -8.00 -2.21 32.37
CA ARG A 8 -9.27 -2.45 31.69
C ARG A 8 -9.02 -3.42 30.55
N ASP A 9 -9.10 -4.71 30.87
CA ASP A 9 -9.23 -5.76 29.88
C ASP A 9 -10.54 -5.57 29.09
N ILE A 10 -10.42 -5.54 27.77
CA ILE A 10 -11.58 -5.57 26.87
C ILE A 10 -12.11 -7.00 26.83
N VAL A 11 -13.19 -7.26 27.56
CA VAL A 11 -13.93 -8.52 27.55
C VAL A 11 -14.72 -8.63 26.24
N ILE A 12 -14.39 -9.63 25.43
CA ILE A 12 -15.16 -10.02 24.24
C ILE A 12 -16.35 -10.87 24.72
N SER A 13 -17.51 -10.24 24.89
CA SER A 13 -18.75 -10.95 25.19
C SER A 13 -19.37 -11.50 23.89
N LYS A 14 -19.42 -12.84 23.79
CA LYS A 14 -20.20 -13.54 22.75
C LYS A 14 -21.65 -13.62 23.28
N GLY A 15 -22.50 -12.68 22.88
CA GLY A 15 -23.91 -12.68 23.26
C GLY A 15 -24.65 -13.83 22.58
N GLY A 16 -25.04 -14.84 23.35
CA GLY A 16 -26.06 -15.81 23.00
C GLY A 16 -27.45 -15.29 23.40
N GLY A 17 -28.44 -15.59 22.57
CA GLY A 17 -29.84 -15.33 22.81
C GLY A 17 -30.66 -16.17 21.83
N ASP A 18 -31.24 -17.24 22.36
CA ASP A 18 -32.15 -18.16 21.68
C ASP A 18 -33.48 -17.46 21.33
N GLY A 19 -34.10 -17.90 20.24
CA GLY A 19 -35.42 -17.46 19.80
C GLY A 19 -35.76 -18.03 18.42
N ASP A 20 -36.41 -19.19 18.43
CA ASP A 20 -36.83 -20.03 17.30
C ASP A 20 -37.66 -19.29 16.22
N GLY A 21 -37.46 -19.70 14.97
CA GLY A 21 -38.25 -19.27 13.82
C GLY A 21 -37.76 -19.93 12.53
N ASP A 22 -38.34 -21.10 12.26
CA ASP A 22 -38.13 -22.02 11.13
C ASP A 22 -38.14 -21.35 9.73
N GLY A 23 -37.29 -21.83 8.83
CA GLY A 23 -37.15 -21.30 7.47
C GLY A 23 -35.88 -21.79 6.76
N ASP A 24 -35.89 -23.05 6.33
CA ASP A 24 -34.89 -23.65 5.44
C ASP A 24 -34.71 -22.86 4.13
N VAL A 25 -33.55 -22.23 3.95
CA VAL A 25 -32.94 -22.01 2.63
C VAL A 25 -31.43 -22.25 2.72
N ALA A 26 -31.01 -23.41 2.24
CA ALA A 26 -29.61 -23.69 1.96
C ALA A 26 -29.13 -22.86 0.75
N SER A 27 -28.02 -22.12 0.89
CA SER A 27 -26.76 -22.41 0.17
C SER A 27 -25.86 -21.18 -0.07
N SER A 28 -24.57 -21.46 0.11
CA SER A 28 -23.39 -20.73 -0.40
C SER A 28 -23.03 -19.38 0.23
N SER A 29 -22.37 -19.46 1.39
CA SER A 29 -21.38 -18.44 1.76
C SER A 29 -20.21 -18.51 0.80
N GLY A 30 -20.24 -17.66 -0.23
CA GLY A 30 -19.09 -17.43 -1.11
C GLY A 30 -17.94 -16.83 -0.30
N LYS A 31 -17.03 -17.68 0.17
CA LYS A 31 -15.69 -17.25 0.58
C LYS A 31 -14.94 -16.86 -0.70
N THR A 32 -14.91 -15.58 -1.04
CA THR A 32 -14.06 -15.05 -2.10
C THR A 32 -12.61 -15.39 -1.74
N LYS A 33 -12.01 -16.31 -2.49
CA LYS A 33 -10.61 -16.71 -2.31
C LYS A 33 -9.74 -15.56 -2.77
N ILE A 34 -8.96 -14.97 -1.86
CA ILE A 34 -7.77 -14.20 -2.24
C ILE A 34 -6.85 -15.22 -2.95
N LEU A 35 -6.84 -15.21 -4.29
CA LEU A 35 -6.17 -16.23 -5.08
C LEU A 35 -4.64 -16.18 -4.91
N HIS A 36 -4.11 -14.99 -4.67
CA HIS A 36 -2.70 -14.77 -4.40
C HIS A 36 -2.51 -13.82 -3.19
N PRO A 37 -1.88 -14.29 -2.11
CA PRO A 37 -1.62 -13.43 -0.95
C PRO A 37 -0.49 -12.43 -1.31
N PRO A 38 -0.35 -11.24 -0.67
CA PRO A 38 0.58 -10.19 -1.10
C PRO A 38 1.97 -10.72 -1.48
N ILE A 39 2.74 -10.06 -2.33
CA ILE A 39 4.07 -10.56 -2.75
C ILE A 39 5.02 -10.87 -1.57
N GLU A 40 4.67 -10.35 -0.38
CA GLU A 40 5.25 -10.64 0.94
C GLU A 40 4.49 -11.71 1.79
N SER A 41 3.77 -12.69 1.21
CA SER A 41 2.97 -13.75 1.89
C SER A 41 3.55 -15.16 2.24
N HIS A 42 4.56 -15.72 1.56
CA HIS A 42 5.51 -16.76 2.04
C HIS A 42 6.28 -16.51 3.38
N TRP A 43 5.70 -15.92 4.43
CA TRP A 43 6.47 -15.59 5.64
C TRP A 43 5.72 -16.02 6.90
N HIS A 44 6.01 -17.25 7.34
CA HIS A 44 5.68 -17.72 8.68
C HIS A 44 6.23 -16.74 9.71
N LEU A 45 5.41 -16.44 10.72
CA LEU A 45 5.83 -15.65 11.88
C LEU A 45 7.09 -16.29 12.50
N PRO A 46 8.14 -15.52 12.83
CA PRO A 46 9.07 -15.97 13.85
C PRO A 46 8.28 -16.26 15.13
N PRO A 47 8.59 -17.33 15.89
CA PRO A 47 7.98 -17.56 17.18
C PRO A 47 8.11 -16.32 18.05
N GLN A 48 7.01 -15.96 18.74
CA GLN A 48 6.99 -14.87 19.71
C GLN A 48 8.02 -15.15 20.82
N ASP A 49 9.10 -14.37 20.88
CA ASP A 49 9.93 -14.33 22.08
C ASP A 49 9.11 -13.68 23.20
N LYS A 50 8.74 -14.51 24.17
CA LYS A 50 8.03 -14.08 25.38
C LYS A 50 8.91 -13.12 26.19
N HIS A 51 8.38 -11.92 26.43
CA HIS A 51 8.79 -10.91 27.42
C HIS A 51 10.23 -10.37 27.40
N ARG A 52 10.37 -9.08 27.06
CA ARG A 52 11.26 -8.15 27.79
C ARG A 52 10.48 -6.91 28.23
N PRO A 53 10.60 -6.47 29.50
CA PRO A 53 9.92 -5.26 29.96
C PRO A 53 10.46 -4.00 29.28
N SER A 54 9.58 -3.04 29.06
CA SER A 54 9.90 -1.72 28.52
C SER A 54 10.85 -0.97 29.45
N SER A 55 11.90 -0.36 28.88
CA SER A 55 12.60 0.73 29.54
C SER A 55 12.17 2.04 28.88
N SER A 56 11.65 2.92 29.74
CA SER A 56 11.30 4.31 29.46
C SER A 56 12.49 5.04 28.82
N MET A 57 12.26 5.65 27.65
CA MET A 57 13.11 6.74 27.17
C MET A 57 12.30 8.03 27.18
N SER A 58 12.58 8.82 28.22
CA SER A 58 12.23 10.23 28.34
C SER A 58 12.85 11.06 27.21
N ASN A 59 12.08 12.05 26.79
CA ASN A 59 12.43 13.16 25.90
C ASN A 59 13.92 13.54 25.89
N LEU A 60 14.59 13.30 24.77
CA LEU A 60 15.77 14.08 24.40
C LEU A 60 15.94 14.15 22.88
N GLY A 61 15.86 15.37 22.35
CA GLY A 61 16.66 15.75 21.19
C GLY A 61 16.04 15.61 19.80
N LEU A 62 15.02 16.41 19.52
CA LEU A 62 14.64 16.83 18.17
C LEU A 62 15.78 17.69 17.55
N LYS A 63 16.94 17.10 17.18
CA LYS A 63 18.08 17.86 16.65
C LYS A 63 19.07 17.14 15.71
N THR A 64 18.68 16.07 15.01
CA THR A 64 19.60 15.38 14.07
C THR A 64 18.99 15.04 12.70
N MET A 65 18.17 15.94 12.13
CA MET A 65 17.63 15.76 10.75
C MET A 65 17.97 16.91 9.81
N ILE A 66 19.15 17.53 9.94
CA ILE A 66 19.69 18.47 8.95
C ILE A 66 21.21 18.29 8.82
N LYS A 67 21.69 17.10 8.41
CA LYS A 67 23.08 16.89 7.92
C LYS A 67 23.23 15.70 6.94
N PHE A 68 22.21 15.34 6.17
CA PHE A 68 22.30 14.23 5.20
C PHE A 68 22.63 14.65 3.76
N ARG A 69 23.00 15.92 3.51
CA ARG A 69 23.17 16.43 2.14
C ARG A 69 24.62 16.52 1.62
N ASP A 70 25.64 16.44 2.49
CA ASP A 70 27.03 16.75 2.09
C ASP A 70 28.07 15.61 2.20
N SER A 71 27.70 14.37 2.51
CA SER A 71 28.67 13.25 2.64
C SER A 71 28.72 12.27 1.46
N PHE A 72 28.47 12.72 0.23
CA PHE A 72 28.60 11.89 -0.98
C PHE A 72 29.89 12.09 -1.79
N LYS A 73 30.90 12.79 -1.24
CA LYS A 73 32.20 12.99 -1.92
C LYS A 73 33.40 12.70 -1.01
N LYS A 74 33.53 11.47 -0.54
CA LYS A 74 34.82 10.81 -0.26
C LYS A 74 34.57 9.42 0.30
N LEU A 75 34.83 8.38 -0.49
CA LEU A 75 35.55 7.21 -0.01
C LEU A 75 35.96 6.38 -1.23
N GLY A 76 37.23 6.51 -1.60
CA GLY A 76 37.91 5.57 -2.47
C GLY A 76 38.28 4.31 -1.70
N GLY A 77 38.23 3.18 -2.40
CA GLY A 77 39.05 1.98 -2.20
C GLY A 77 38.91 1.21 -0.87
N SER A 78 38.09 0.16 -0.85
CA SER A 78 38.39 -1.10 -0.13
C SER A 78 37.38 -2.20 -0.51
N SER A 79 37.85 -3.44 -0.54
CA SER A 79 37.15 -4.68 -0.91
C SER A 79 35.87 -5.00 -0.12
N SER A 80 35.53 -4.24 0.92
CA SER A 80 34.24 -4.29 1.63
C SER A 80 33.06 -3.68 0.87
N SER A 81 33.33 -2.82 -0.12
CA SER A 81 32.35 -2.13 -0.99
C SER A 81 31.55 -3.10 -1.88
N ILE A 82 32.16 -4.22 -2.28
CA ILE A 82 31.52 -5.20 -3.18
C ILE A 82 30.53 -6.08 -2.41
N SER A 83 30.87 -6.48 -1.17
CA SER A 83 30.01 -7.28 -0.30
C SER A 83 28.80 -6.49 0.20
N SER A 84 29.01 -5.22 0.59
CA SER A 84 27.91 -4.34 1.00
C SER A 84 26.96 -4.03 -0.17
N ASN A 85 27.48 -3.77 -1.37
CA ASN A 85 26.64 -3.58 -2.56
C ASN A 85 25.84 -4.83 -2.94
N LYS A 86 26.44 -6.02 -2.80
CA LYS A 86 25.73 -7.29 -3.06
C LYS A 86 24.58 -7.48 -2.06
N SER A 87 24.84 -7.26 -0.77
CA SER A 87 23.80 -7.35 0.27
C SER A 87 22.66 -6.34 0.06
N LEU A 88 22.97 -5.09 -0.31
CA LEU A 88 21.96 -4.07 -0.59
C LEU A 88 21.12 -4.41 -1.83
N LYS A 89 21.75 -4.88 -2.91
CA LYS A 89 21.04 -5.35 -4.11
C LYS A 89 20.15 -6.55 -3.80
N THR A 90 20.58 -7.47 -2.94
CA THR A 90 19.75 -8.59 -2.50
C THR A 90 18.55 -8.13 -1.69
N VAL A 91 18.71 -7.19 -0.77
CA VAL A 91 17.59 -6.64 0.02
C VAL A 91 16.59 -5.91 -0.88
N LEU A 92 17.05 -5.08 -1.81
CA LEU A 92 16.18 -4.35 -2.73
C LEU A 92 15.56 -5.24 -3.82
N GLY A 93 16.25 -6.30 -4.23
CA GLY A 93 15.75 -7.26 -5.22
C GLY A 93 14.78 -8.29 -4.64
N GLY A 94 14.80 -8.48 -3.32
CA GLY A 94 13.95 -9.45 -2.61
C GLY A 94 14.29 -10.91 -2.90
N VAL A 95 13.62 -11.78 -2.14
CA VAL A 95 13.66 -13.23 -2.37
C VAL A 95 12.68 -13.54 -3.50
N ARG A 96 13.12 -14.35 -4.46
CA ARG A 96 12.29 -14.80 -5.58
C ARG A 96 11.85 -16.24 -5.32
N ASP A 97 10.57 -16.53 -5.49
CA ASP A 97 10.11 -17.93 -5.53
C ASP A 97 10.63 -18.55 -6.84
N PRO A 98 11.34 -19.70 -6.81
CA PRO A 98 11.81 -20.36 -8.01
C PRO A 98 10.72 -20.71 -9.03
N LYS A 99 9.47 -20.92 -8.58
CA LYS A 99 8.32 -21.13 -9.47
C LYS A 99 7.94 -19.85 -10.18
N ASP A 100 7.80 -18.76 -9.43
CA ASP A 100 7.47 -17.44 -9.99
C ASP A 100 8.59 -16.93 -10.90
N GLU A 101 9.85 -17.20 -10.58
CA GLU A 101 11.00 -16.82 -11.40
C GLU A 101 10.94 -17.42 -12.80
N LYS A 102 10.58 -18.69 -12.93
CA LYS A 102 10.40 -19.33 -14.25
C LYS A 102 9.27 -18.67 -15.04
N VAL A 103 8.13 -18.43 -14.39
CA VAL A 103 6.95 -17.86 -15.06
C VAL A 103 7.22 -16.41 -15.50
N VAL A 104 7.90 -15.63 -14.67
CA VAL A 104 8.32 -14.26 -15.00
C VAL A 104 9.33 -14.26 -16.15
N GLU A 105 10.26 -15.21 -16.20
CA GLU A 105 11.20 -15.31 -17.31
C GLU A 105 10.49 -15.64 -18.62
N CYS A 106 9.59 -16.61 -18.64
CA CYS A 106 8.81 -16.92 -19.84
C CYS A 106 7.97 -15.72 -20.31
N PHE A 107 7.38 -14.98 -19.37
CA PHE A 107 6.63 -13.76 -19.69
C PHE A 107 7.55 -12.65 -20.23
N ARG A 108 8.75 -12.51 -19.67
CA ARG A 108 9.76 -11.57 -20.16
C ARG A 108 10.21 -11.91 -21.58
N GLU A 109 10.50 -13.17 -21.86
CA GLU A 109 10.88 -13.64 -23.20
C GLU A 109 9.77 -13.37 -24.22
N LEU A 110 8.52 -13.64 -23.86
CA LEU A 110 7.35 -13.33 -24.69
C LEU A 110 7.28 -11.84 -25.05
N LEU A 111 7.37 -10.95 -24.05
CA LEU A 111 7.37 -9.50 -24.30
C LEU A 111 8.58 -9.03 -25.11
N PHE A 112 9.74 -9.65 -24.90
CA PHE A 112 10.97 -9.32 -25.64
C PHE A 112 10.89 -9.71 -27.11
N LEU A 113 10.43 -10.92 -27.42
CA LEU A 113 10.27 -11.41 -28.79
C LEU A 113 9.28 -10.57 -29.60
N GLU A 114 8.27 -10.01 -28.94
CA GLU A 114 7.29 -9.11 -29.56
C GLU A 114 7.76 -7.65 -29.62
N GLY A 115 8.94 -7.32 -29.09
CA GLY A 115 9.48 -5.95 -29.08
C GLY A 115 8.75 -4.99 -28.12
N GLN A 116 8.06 -5.52 -27.12
CA GLN A 116 7.16 -4.79 -26.22
C GLN A 116 7.70 -4.65 -24.79
N LEU A 117 8.98 -4.95 -24.58
CA LEU A 117 9.62 -4.91 -23.26
C LEU A 117 10.54 -3.69 -23.11
N PRO A 118 10.05 -2.55 -22.59
CA PRO A 118 10.90 -1.40 -22.33
C PRO A 118 11.88 -1.71 -21.17
N PRO A 119 13.17 -1.34 -21.30
CA PRO A 119 14.17 -1.60 -20.26
C PRO A 119 13.81 -1.05 -18.88
N GLN A 120 13.07 0.06 -18.84
CA GLN A 120 12.69 0.77 -17.61
C GLN A 120 11.65 0.01 -16.78
N HIS A 121 10.88 -0.89 -17.38
CA HIS A 121 9.81 -1.66 -16.71
C HIS A 121 10.02 -3.17 -16.76
N ASN A 122 11.28 -3.60 -16.91
CA ASN A 122 11.68 -5.00 -16.95
C ASN A 122 12.02 -5.58 -15.55
N ASP A 123 11.64 -4.90 -14.47
CA ASP A 123 11.92 -5.42 -13.14
C ASP A 123 11.04 -6.64 -12.81
N TYR A 124 11.66 -7.62 -12.12
CA TYR A 124 11.01 -8.88 -11.76
C TYR A 124 9.67 -8.68 -11.04
N HIS A 125 9.62 -7.74 -10.09
CA HIS A 125 8.43 -7.53 -9.26
C HIS A 125 7.30 -6.86 -10.05
N THR A 126 7.59 -5.93 -10.96
CA THR A 126 6.57 -5.38 -11.87
C THR A 126 5.96 -6.44 -12.74
N LEU A 127 6.77 -7.25 -13.43
CA LEU A 127 6.25 -8.32 -14.29
C LEU A 127 5.41 -9.33 -13.48
N LEU A 128 5.90 -9.72 -12.30
CA LEU A 128 5.17 -10.64 -11.41
C LEU A 128 3.81 -10.07 -10.96
N ARG A 129 3.72 -8.77 -10.66
CA ARG A 129 2.46 -8.12 -10.26
C ARG A 129 1.40 -8.18 -11.35
N PHE A 130 1.78 -7.97 -12.62
CA PHE A 130 0.84 -8.07 -13.74
C PHE A 130 0.39 -9.50 -14.02
N LEU A 131 1.31 -10.47 -13.90
CA LEU A 131 0.98 -11.88 -13.97
C LEU A 131 -0.03 -12.28 -12.89
N ARG A 132 0.22 -11.91 -11.63
CA ARG A 132 -0.66 -12.24 -10.50
C ARG A 132 -2.01 -11.55 -10.56
N MET A 133 -2.06 -10.30 -11.04
CA MET A 133 -3.32 -9.58 -11.28
C MET A 133 -4.26 -10.31 -12.26
N ARG A 134 -3.71 -11.19 -13.10
CA ARG A 134 -4.44 -11.93 -14.13
C ARG A 134 -4.34 -13.44 -13.94
N ASP A 135 -4.12 -13.90 -12.70
CA ASP A 135 -4.04 -15.31 -12.34
C ASP A 135 -3.06 -16.12 -13.21
N PHE A 136 -1.96 -15.48 -13.60
CA PHE A 136 -0.93 -16.00 -14.50
C PHE A 136 -1.42 -16.34 -15.92
N ASP A 137 -2.53 -15.74 -16.38
CA ASP A 137 -2.93 -15.74 -17.80
C ASP A 137 -2.03 -14.79 -18.59
N PHE A 138 -1.15 -15.35 -19.43
CA PHE A 138 -0.11 -14.59 -20.15
C PHE A 138 -0.70 -13.55 -21.10
N THR A 139 -1.78 -13.89 -21.80
CA THR A 139 -2.42 -13.00 -22.76
C THR A 139 -3.02 -11.81 -22.02
N LYS A 140 -3.82 -12.07 -20.98
CA LYS A 140 -4.43 -10.99 -20.18
C LYS A 140 -3.39 -10.16 -19.43
N ALA A 141 -2.33 -10.79 -18.91
CA ALA A 141 -1.24 -10.11 -18.22
C ALA A 141 -0.47 -9.20 -19.19
N LYS A 142 -0.20 -9.66 -20.42
CA LYS A 142 0.39 -8.84 -21.48
C LYS A 142 -0.49 -7.64 -21.78
N ASP A 143 -1.77 -7.85 -22.09
CA ASP A 143 -2.69 -6.76 -22.44
C ASP A 143 -2.76 -5.70 -21.33
N ALA A 144 -2.78 -6.14 -20.07
CA ALA A 144 -2.78 -5.24 -18.92
C ALA A 144 -1.44 -4.50 -18.74
N PHE A 145 -0.31 -5.17 -18.95
CA PHE A 145 1.01 -4.55 -18.89
C PHE A 145 1.19 -3.50 -19.99
N LEU A 146 0.76 -3.78 -21.24
CA LEU A 146 0.79 -2.81 -22.33
C LEU A 146 -0.13 -1.63 -22.08
N SER A 147 -1.34 -1.88 -21.55
CA SER A 147 -2.27 -0.82 -21.16
C SER A 147 -1.67 0.10 -20.09
N TYR A 148 -0.89 -0.47 -19.17
CA TYR A 148 -0.13 0.28 -18.17
C TYR A 148 0.96 1.15 -18.80
N LEU A 149 1.75 0.60 -19.73
CA LEU A 149 2.79 1.36 -20.42
C LEU A 149 2.20 2.54 -21.21
N GLN A 150 1.12 2.30 -21.97
CA GLN A 150 0.43 3.36 -22.71
C GLN A 150 -0.11 4.43 -21.76
N TRP A 151 -0.75 4.03 -20.65
CA TRP A 151 -1.24 5.00 -19.67
C TRP A 151 -0.13 5.83 -19.06
N ARG A 152 1.06 5.26 -18.80
CA ARG A 152 2.19 6.03 -18.28
C ARG A 152 2.63 7.13 -19.24
N GLU A 153 2.65 6.83 -20.54
CA GLU A 153 2.96 7.79 -21.59
C GLU A 153 1.89 8.88 -21.66
N ASP A 154 0.63 8.48 -21.82
CA ASP A 154 -0.52 9.40 -21.97
C ASP A 154 -0.69 10.33 -20.75
N TYR A 155 -0.47 9.79 -19.55
CA TYR A 155 -0.62 10.52 -18.29
C TYR A 155 0.67 11.24 -17.85
N MET A 156 1.77 11.07 -18.63
CA MET A 156 3.10 11.60 -18.36
C MET A 156 3.60 11.28 -16.94
N VAL A 157 3.44 10.03 -16.52
CA VAL A 157 3.69 9.61 -15.13
C VAL A 157 5.13 9.87 -14.70
N ASP A 158 6.10 9.59 -15.58
CA ASP A 158 7.52 9.77 -15.29
C ASP A 158 7.95 11.24 -15.11
N ALA A 159 7.16 12.19 -15.64
CA ALA A 159 7.38 13.62 -15.47
C ALA A 159 6.79 14.15 -14.15
N ILE A 160 5.78 13.48 -13.59
CA ILE A 160 5.04 13.95 -12.39
C ILE A 160 5.98 14.27 -11.22
N PRO A 161 6.93 13.40 -10.79
CA PRO A 161 7.78 13.70 -9.64
C PRO A 161 8.67 14.94 -9.81
N LYS A 162 8.93 15.35 -11.06
CA LYS A 162 9.81 16.49 -11.39
C LYS A 162 9.02 17.77 -11.62
N GLU A 163 7.88 17.67 -12.29
CA GLU A 163 7.15 18.83 -12.83
C GLU A 163 5.89 19.19 -12.04
N PHE A 164 5.24 18.20 -11.42
CA PHE A 164 3.97 18.43 -10.74
C PHE A 164 4.18 18.97 -9.32
N LYS A 165 3.70 20.19 -9.09
CA LYS A 165 3.62 20.81 -7.77
C LYS A 165 2.17 20.86 -7.30
N PHE A 166 1.93 20.30 -6.11
CA PHE A 166 0.63 20.33 -5.46
C PHE A 166 0.62 21.41 -4.38
N GLU A 167 0.48 22.66 -4.81
CA GLU A 167 0.62 23.86 -3.97
C GLU A 167 -0.50 23.96 -2.92
N GLU A 168 -1.66 23.42 -3.24
CA GLU A 168 -2.84 23.38 -2.38
C GLU A 168 -2.82 22.24 -1.34
N TYR A 169 -1.72 21.49 -1.21
CA TYR A 169 -1.59 20.33 -0.33
C TYR A 169 -2.07 20.61 1.11
N GLU A 170 -1.64 21.71 1.72
CA GLU A 170 -2.02 22.06 3.09
C GLU A 170 -3.51 22.39 3.23
N ALA A 171 -4.13 22.95 2.20
CA ALA A 171 -5.56 23.20 2.19
C ALA A 171 -6.35 21.89 2.03
N VAL A 172 -5.90 21.02 1.12
CA VAL A 172 -6.45 19.68 0.91
C VAL A 172 -6.37 18.83 2.18
N LYS A 173 -5.27 18.89 2.91
CA LYS A 173 -5.08 18.14 4.17
C LYS A 173 -6.08 18.50 5.27
N LYS A 174 -6.61 19.72 5.26
CA LYS A 174 -7.64 20.18 6.21
C LYS A 174 -9.02 19.58 5.91
N CYS A 175 -9.35 19.37 4.65
CA CYS A 175 -10.65 18.81 4.23
C CYS A 175 -10.60 17.33 3.85
N TYR A 176 -9.41 16.76 3.62
CA TYR A 176 -9.20 15.35 3.30
C TYR A 176 -7.99 14.85 4.09
N PRO A 177 -8.14 14.48 5.38
CA PRO A 177 -7.01 14.08 6.19
C PRO A 177 -6.50 12.67 5.82
N HIS A 178 -5.35 12.62 5.13
CA HIS A 178 -4.72 11.37 4.71
C HIS A 178 -3.18 11.46 4.70
N GLY A 179 -2.45 10.34 4.79
CA GLY A 179 -0.99 10.34 4.58
C GLY A 179 -0.26 9.21 5.30
N TYR A 180 1.05 9.16 5.09
CA TYR A 180 1.93 8.13 5.66
C TYR A 180 2.42 8.49 7.07
N HIS A 181 2.47 7.52 7.97
CA HIS A 181 2.95 7.68 9.33
C HIS A 181 3.66 6.42 9.86
N GLY A 182 4.99 6.44 9.85
CA GLY A 182 5.82 5.35 10.37
C GLY A 182 5.74 4.07 9.54
N VAL A 183 6.07 2.95 10.19
CA VAL A 183 6.04 1.60 9.61
C VAL A 183 5.38 0.61 10.56
N ASP A 184 4.81 -0.46 10.03
CA ASP A 184 4.24 -1.54 10.85
C ASP A 184 5.33 -2.45 11.43
N ARG A 185 4.93 -3.49 12.18
CA ARG A 185 5.88 -4.47 12.75
C ARG A 185 6.69 -5.26 11.72
N TYR A 186 6.25 -5.28 10.47
CA TYR A 186 6.98 -5.87 9.36
C TYR A 186 7.87 -4.82 8.67
N GLY A 187 7.77 -3.53 8.96
CA GLY A 187 8.52 -2.49 8.27
C GLY A 187 7.84 -1.99 6.99
N ARG A 188 6.56 -2.32 6.77
CA ARG A 188 5.79 -1.76 5.66
C ARG A 188 5.40 -0.33 6.01
N PRO A 189 5.46 0.63 5.07
CA PRO A 189 4.95 1.97 5.33
C PRO A 189 3.47 1.92 5.72
N VAL A 190 3.08 2.70 6.73
CA VAL A 190 1.69 2.79 7.18
C VAL A 190 1.04 4.03 6.57
N TYR A 191 0.00 3.83 5.78
CA TYR A 191 -0.84 4.89 5.23
C TYR A 191 -2.13 5.00 6.06
N ILE A 192 -2.54 6.20 6.40
CA ILE A 192 -3.73 6.47 7.21
C ILE A 192 -4.63 7.43 6.45
N GLU A 193 -5.91 7.09 6.32
CA GLU A 193 -6.92 7.92 5.69
C GLU A 193 -8.18 7.97 6.54
N ARG A 194 -8.64 9.18 6.88
CA ARG A 194 -9.82 9.39 7.72
C ARG A 194 -11.01 9.77 6.86
N ILE A 195 -11.65 8.74 6.29
CA ILE A 195 -12.72 8.87 5.29
C ILE A 195 -13.92 9.64 5.86
N GLY A 196 -14.30 9.39 7.12
CA GLY A 196 -15.44 10.09 7.72
C GLY A 196 -15.18 11.56 8.04
N MET A 197 -13.92 12.02 7.98
CA MET A 197 -13.56 13.43 8.11
C MET A 197 -13.46 14.16 6.76
N VAL A 198 -13.70 13.47 5.64
CA VAL A 198 -13.56 14.06 4.31
C VAL A 198 -14.73 15.00 4.02
N ASP A 199 -14.41 16.27 3.77
CA ASP A 199 -15.34 17.30 3.29
C ASP A 199 -15.06 17.57 1.81
N LEU A 200 -15.81 16.89 0.94
CA LEU A 200 -15.65 17.00 -0.51
C LEU A 200 -16.10 18.34 -1.07
N ASN A 201 -17.04 19.02 -0.43
CA ASN A 201 -17.46 20.34 -0.89
C ASN A 201 -16.30 21.33 -0.74
N LYS A 202 -15.59 21.29 0.39
CA LYS A 202 -14.36 22.07 0.57
C LYS A 202 -13.23 21.58 -0.33
N LEU A 203 -13.08 20.27 -0.52
CA LEU A 203 -12.07 19.72 -1.42
C LEU A 203 -12.20 20.31 -2.84
N LEU A 204 -13.42 20.35 -3.37
CA LEU A 204 -13.72 20.87 -4.71
C LEU A 204 -13.61 22.39 -4.81
N GLN A 205 -13.52 23.11 -3.68
CA GLN A 205 -13.22 24.53 -3.66
C GLN A 205 -11.71 24.82 -3.68
N VAL A 206 -10.88 23.88 -3.21
CA VAL A 206 -9.42 24.08 -3.08
C VAL A 206 -8.61 23.38 -4.18
N THR A 207 -9.14 22.30 -4.76
CA THR A 207 -8.50 21.53 -5.84
C THR A 207 -9.53 21.05 -6.86
N THR A 208 -9.05 20.62 -8.02
CA THR A 208 -9.86 19.84 -8.96
C THR A 208 -9.66 18.34 -8.74
N LEU A 209 -10.62 17.54 -9.20
CA LEU A 209 -10.53 16.07 -9.18
C LEU A 209 -9.31 15.57 -9.97
N GLN A 210 -9.04 16.18 -11.12
CA GLN A 210 -7.89 15.84 -11.95
C GLN A 210 -6.56 16.12 -11.24
N ARG A 211 -6.44 17.27 -10.56
CA ARG A 211 -5.24 17.62 -9.79
C ARG A 211 -5.05 16.69 -8.60
N PHE A 212 -6.13 16.32 -7.91
CA PHE A 212 -6.08 15.36 -6.81
C PHE A 212 -5.67 13.96 -7.31
N ALA A 213 -6.21 13.49 -8.43
CA ALA A 213 -5.80 12.22 -9.05
C ALA A 213 -4.31 12.24 -9.46
N ARG A 214 -3.83 13.36 -10.02
CA ARG A 214 -2.40 13.51 -10.36
C ARG A 214 -1.49 13.55 -9.12
N TYR A 215 -1.97 14.15 -8.04
CA TYR A 215 -1.32 14.10 -6.73
C TYR A 215 -1.28 12.66 -6.17
N HIS A 216 -2.37 11.90 -6.30
CA HIS A 216 -2.41 10.49 -5.90
C HIS A 216 -1.35 9.66 -6.66
N VAL A 217 -1.28 9.83 -7.99
CA VAL A 217 -0.24 9.20 -8.82
C VAL A 217 1.17 9.62 -8.36
N SER A 218 1.39 10.89 -8.04
CA SER A 218 2.66 11.37 -7.48
C SER A 218 3.02 10.66 -6.17
N GLU A 219 2.06 10.45 -5.28
CA GLU A 219 2.28 9.71 -4.03
C GLU A 219 2.58 8.23 -4.26
N GLN A 220 1.93 7.60 -5.25
CA GLN A 220 2.22 6.21 -5.64
C GLN A 220 3.65 6.06 -6.18
N GLU A 221 4.08 6.95 -7.09
CA GLU A 221 5.45 6.94 -7.61
C GLU A 221 6.48 7.22 -6.50
N LYS A 222 6.19 8.12 -5.55
CA LYS A 222 7.05 8.32 -4.36
C LYS A 222 7.08 7.06 -3.48
N THR A 223 5.97 6.35 -3.34
CA THR A 223 5.96 5.12 -2.55
C THR A 223 6.84 4.05 -3.17
N LEU A 224 6.72 3.80 -4.47
CA LEU A 224 7.54 2.82 -5.19
C LEU A 224 9.03 3.20 -5.20
N ASN A 225 9.35 4.46 -5.48
CA ASN A 225 10.74 4.87 -5.75
C ASN A 225 11.49 5.36 -4.51
N LEU A 226 10.79 5.74 -3.43
CA LEU A 226 11.42 6.29 -2.23
C LEU A 226 11.04 5.51 -0.97
N ARG A 227 9.75 5.31 -0.70
CA ARG A 227 9.32 4.69 0.57
C ARG A 227 9.69 3.22 0.64
N TYR A 228 9.41 2.45 -0.40
CA TYR A 228 9.75 1.02 -0.44
C TYR A 228 11.25 0.74 -0.35
N PRO A 229 12.12 1.43 -1.10
CA PRO A 229 13.57 1.29 -0.90
C PRO A 229 14.01 1.66 0.52
N ALA A 230 13.54 2.79 1.06
CA ALA A 230 13.91 3.22 2.41
C ALA A 230 13.45 2.23 3.49
N CYS A 231 12.20 1.76 3.40
CA CYS A 231 11.65 0.74 4.29
C CYS A 231 12.38 -0.58 4.16
N SER A 232 12.75 -0.98 2.93
CA SER A 232 13.48 -2.23 2.69
C SER A 232 14.85 -2.22 3.35
N LEU A 233 15.57 -1.10 3.23
CA LEU A 233 16.88 -0.92 3.86
C LEU A 233 16.78 -0.91 5.38
N ALA A 234 15.80 -0.19 5.93
CA ALA A 234 15.58 -0.10 7.38
C ALA A 234 15.20 -1.47 7.99
N ALA A 235 14.33 -2.22 7.31
CA ALA A 235 13.87 -3.54 7.75
C ALA A 235 14.83 -4.68 7.37
N LYS A 236 15.91 -4.39 6.63
CA LYS A 236 16.86 -5.37 6.07
C LYS A 236 16.19 -6.51 5.29
N ARG A 237 15.07 -6.20 4.64
CA ARG A 237 14.25 -7.14 3.86
C ARG A 237 13.54 -6.40 2.74
N HIS A 238 13.13 -7.08 1.69
CA HIS A 238 12.34 -6.43 0.63
C HIS A 238 10.94 -6.05 1.14
N VAL A 239 10.56 -4.81 0.90
CA VAL A 239 9.23 -4.24 1.17
C VAL A 239 8.66 -3.76 -0.17
N ALA A 240 7.51 -4.31 -0.54
CA ALA A 240 6.81 -4.02 -1.79
C ALA A 240 5.31 -3.76 -1.56
N SER A 241 4.88 -3.71 -0.30
CA SER A 241 3.49 -3.48 0.07
C SER A 241 3.33 -2.43 1.17
N THR A 242 2.17 -1.79 1.19
CA THR A 242 1.76 -0.78 2.18
C THR A 242 0.69 -1.35 3.12
N THR A 243 0.75 -0.96 4.40
CA THR A 243 -0.34 -1.20 5.37
C THR A 243 -1.23 0.05 5.42
N SER A 244 -2.48 -0.09 5.00
CA SER A 244 -3.45 1.01 4.95
C SER A 244 -4.43 0.93 6.11
N ILE A 245 -4.64 2.04 6.80
CA ILE A 245 -5.63 2.21 7.86
C ILE A 245 -6.69 3.18 7.35
N LEU A 246 -7.90 2.67 7.15
CA LEU A 246 -9.04 3.45 6.69
C LEU A 246 -9.99 3.66 7.87
N ASP A 247 -9.95 4.87 8.44
CA ASP A 247 -10.83 5.28 9.53
C ASP A 247 -12.16 5.76 8.93
N VAL A 248 -13.18 4.94 9.16
CA VAL A 248 -14.54 5.11 8.65
C VAL A 248 -15.48 5.74 9.67
N ASN A 249 -14.96 6.14 10.83
CA ASN A 249 -15.76 6.85 11.83
C ASN A 249 -16.24 8.21 11.27
N GLY A 250 -17.54 8.46 11.33
CA GLY A 250 -18.17 9.67 10.79
C GLY A 250 -18.54 9.60 9.30
N VAL A 251 -18.37 8.46 8.63
CA VAL A 251 -18.85 8.29 7.26
C VAL A 251 -20.38 8.39 7.21
N GLY A 252 -20.88 9.34 6.43
CA GLY A 252 -22.31 9.60 6.25
C GLY A 252 -22.71 9.75 4.79
N LEU A 253 -23.95 10.17 4.54
CA LEU A 253 -24.49 10.32 3.18
C LEU A 253 -23.68 11.27 2.28
N ALA A 254 -23.04 12.29 2.86
CA ALA A 254 -22.19 13.24 2.14
C ALA A 254 -20.99 12.56 1.45
N ASN A 255 -20.45 11.50 2.06
CA ASN A 255 -19.35 10.70 1.50
C ASN A 255 -19.78 9.85 0.29
N PHE A 256 -21.09 9.74 0.01
CA PHE A 256 -21.64 9.03 -1.15
C PHE A 256 -22.20 9.97 -2.23
N SER A 257 -21.89 11.27 -2.15
CA SER A 257 -22.26 12.23 -3.20
C SER A 257 -21.69 11.83 -4.57
N LYS A 258 -22.30 12.29 -5.67
CA LYS A 258 -21.83 11.96 -7.04
C LYS A 258 -20.34 12.33 -7.25
N PRO A 259 -19.85 13.51 -6.82
CA PRO A 259 -18.43 13.82 -6.92
C PRO A 259 -17.54 12.91 -6.05
N ALA A 260 -18.02 12.50 -4.86
CA ALA A 260 -17.31 11.53 -4.01
C ALA A 260 -17.07 10.21 -4.73
N ARG A 261 -18.14 9.66 -5.29
CA ARG A 261 -18.12 8.39 -6.00
C ARG A 261 -17.22 8.46 -7.22
N TYR A 262 -17.29 9.55 -7.98
CA TYR A 262 -16.40 9.75 -9.13
C TYR A 262 -14.93 9.79 -8.72
N LEU A 263 -14.57 10.56 -7.70
CA LEU A 263 -13.20 10.63 -7.21
C LEU A 263 -12.69 9.26 -6.74
N PHE A 264 -13.51 8.56 -5.95
CA PHE A 264 -13.19 7.23 -5.44
C PHE A 264 -12.99 6.22 -6.57
N MET A 265 -13.90 6.19 -7.56
CA MET A 265 -13.81 5.29 -8.71
C MET A 265 -12.58 5.58 -9.56
N GLU A 266 -12.22 6.86 -9.75
CA GLU A 266 -11.02 7.24 -10.51
C GLU A 266 -9.74 6.76 -9.82
N ILE A 267 -9.63 6.97 -8.50
CA ILE A 267 -8.49 6.49 -7.70
C ILE A 267 -8.44 4.96 -7.69
N GLN A 268 -9.58 4.29 -7.53
CA GLN A 268 -9.66 2.84 -7.57
C GLN A 268 -9.21 2.29 -8.93
N LYS A 269 -9.68 2.89 -10.03
CA LYS A 269 -9.31 2.51 -11.40
C LYS A 269 -7.80 2.66 -11.62
N ILE A 270 -7.21 3.76 -11.16
CA ILE A 270 -5.76 3.99 -11.25
C ILE A 270 -5.02 2.89 -10.49
N ASP A 271 -5.40 2.64 -9.25
CA ASP A 271 -4.67 1.70 -8.39
C ASP A 271 -4.85 0.23 -8.82
N SER A 272 -6.04 -0.16 -9.29
CA SER A 272 -6.29 -1.54 -9.73
C SER A 272 -5.61 -1.86 -11.06
N ASN A 273 -5.54 -0.91 -11.98
CA ASN A 273 -5.04 -1.17 -13.34
C ASN A 273 -3.55 -0.90 -13.50
N TYR A 274 -3.01 0.07 -12.75
CA TYR A 274 -1.66 0.60 -12.98
C TYR A 274 -0.71 0.42 -11.79
N TYR A 275 -1.25 0.17 -10.60
CA TYR A 275 -0.47 -0.13 -9.39
C TYR A 275 -0.90 -1.46 -8.73
N PRO A 276 -0.96 -2.57 -9.49
CA PRO A 276 -1.42 -3.86 -8.97
C PRO A 276 -0.62 -4.28 -7.74
N GLU A 277 -1.29 -4.85 -6.73
CA GLU A 277 -0.67 -5.39 -5.51
C GLU A 277 0.26 -4.45 -4.69
N VAL A 278 0.26 -3.14 -4.96
CA VAL A 278 0.98 -2.16 -4.12
C VAL A 278 0.36 -2.08 -2.72
N ARG A 279 -0.95 -2.35 -2.60
CA ARG A 279 -1.66 -2.39 -1.32
C ARG A 279 -1.62 -3.82 -0.75
N GLY A 280 -0.99 -4.00 0.42
CA GLY A 280 -0.83 -5.31 1.05
C GLY A 280 -1.96 -5.66 2.00
N LEU A 281 -2.22 -4.80 2.99
CA LEU A 281 -3.22 -5.01 4.04
C LEU A 281 -4.03 -3.73 4.26
N SER A 282 -5.35 -3.80 4.09
CA SER A 282 -6.28 -2.73 4.45
C SER A 282 -6.98 -3.08 5.76
N LEU A 283 -6.79 -2.27 6.79
CA LEU A 283 -7.48 -2.35 8.07
C LEU A 283 -8.55 -1.26 8.11
N PHE A 284 -9.82 -1.66 8.24
CA PHE A 284 -10.93 -0.75 8.49
C PHE A 284 -11.14 -0.66 10.00
N LEU A 285 -10.91 0.52 10.60
CA LEU A 285 -11.17 0.74 12.03
C LEU A 285 -12.62 1.20 12.20
N GLN A 286 -13.44 0.39 12.86
CA GLN A 286 -14.86 0.66 13.05
C GLN A 286 -15.15 0.98 14.52
N GLY A 287 -15.41 2.25 14.80
CA GLY A 287 -16.28 2.64 15.91
C GLY A 287 -17.72 2.62 15.41
N CYS A 288 -18.48 1.58 15.78
CA CYS A 288 -19.94 1.45 15.62
C CYS A 288 -20.53 1.58 14.19
N TYR A 289 -21.07 0.46 13.68
CA TYR A 289 -22.03 0.39 12.56
C TYR A 289 -21.70 1.14 11.26
N VAL A 290 -20.76 0.62 10.47
CA VAL A 290 -20.74 0.79 9.02
C VAL A 290 -21.85 -0.10 8.46
N ASN A 291 -22.94 0.52 8.02
CA ASN A 291 -23.90 -0.12 7.12
C ASN A 291 -23.16 -0.73 5.92
N ASN A 292 -23.54 -1.95 5.51
CA ASN A 292 -23.01 -2.77 4.41
C ASN A 292 -22.76 -2.08 3.04
N LYS A 293 -23.03 -0.78 2.88
CA LYS A 293 -22.86 -0.02 1.63
C LYS A 293 -21.43 0.30 1.25
N MET A 294 -20.50 0.40 2.21
CA MET A 294 -19.08 0.62 1.87
C MET A 294 -18.40 -0.68 1.44
N VAL A 295 -18.79 -1.81 2.03
CA VAL A 295 -18.26 -3.14 1.67
C VAL A 295 -18.77 -3.56 0.28
N GLY A 296 -20.06 -3.32 -0.04
CA GLY A 296 -20.62 -3.65 -1.36
C GLY A 296 -20.27 -2.68 -2.50
N MET A 297 -19.53 -1.59 -2.24
CA MET A 297 -18.89 -0.77 -3.30
C MET A 297 -17.46 -1.25 -3.61
N VAL A 298 -16.97 -2.21 -2.83
CA VAL A 298 -15.66 -2.84 -2.91
C VAL A 298 -15.89 -4.34 -3.08
N ASP A 299 -16.68 -4.72 -4.07
CA ASP A 299 -16.74 -6.12 -4.50
C ASP A 299 -15.39 -6.44 -5.18
N TRP A 300 -14.66 -7.39 -4.58
CA TRP A 300 -13.40 -7.97 -5.04
C TRP A 300 -13.64 -9.06 -6.09
#